data_AF-A0A524E5D2-F1
#
_entry.id   AF-A0A524E5D2-F1
#
_cell.length_a   1.000
_cell.length_b   1.000
_cell.length_c   1.000
_cell.angle_alpha   90.00
_cell.angle_beta   90.00
_cell.angle_gamma   90.00
#
_symmetry.space_group_name_H-M   'P 1'
#
loop_
_entity.id
_entity.type
_entity.pdbx_description
1 polymer ?
#
loop_
_entity_poly.entity_id
_entity_poly.type
_entity_poly.pdbx_seq_one_letter_code
_entity_poly.pdbx_strand_id
1 'polypeptide(L)' 'MGKSKKHHIFKAKRWSTDFEKIYKKPVFNKEYKKLGQVKEIFGPINLPFISIKTLKNEEFNPDNEIYVKV' A
#
# COMPACT_ATOMS: atom_id res chain seq x y z
N MET A 1 20.84 9.47 13.49
CA MET A 1 20.23 8.18 13.12
C MET A 1 18.89 8.44 12.43
N GLY A 2 18.84 8.24 11.11
CA GLY A 2 17.73 8.65 10.26
C GLY A 2 16.44 7.89 10.60
N LYS A 3 15.39 8.61 11.00
CA LYS A 3 14.03 8.07 11.08
C LYS A 3 13.52 7.85 9.66
N SER A 4 14.00 6.81 8.98
CA SER A 4 13.50 6.39 7.68
C SER A 4 11.99 6.22 7.81
N LYS A 5 11.24 7.05 7.07
CA LYS A 5 9.78 6.96 7.00
C LYS A 5 9.47 5.50 6.63
N LYS A 6 8.69 4.80 7.47
CA LYS A 6 8.36 3.39 7.24
C LYS A 6 7.55 3.31 5.94
N HIS A 7 8.19 2.82 4.89
CA HIS A 7 7.54 2.46 3.64
C HIS A 7 7.41 0.95 3.67
N HIS A 8 6.21 0.45 3.40
CA HIS A 8 5.97 -0.98 3.29
C HIS A 8 5.70 -1.32 1.83
N ILE A 9 6.37 -2.35 1.32
CA ILE A 9 6.29 -2.75 -0.08
C ILE A 9 5.58 -4.10 -0.14
N PHE A 10 4.54 -4.18 -0.97
CA PHE A 10 3.73 -5.38 -1.16
C PHE A 10 3.83 -5.86 -2.59
N LYS A 11 4.01 -7.16 -2.79
CA LYS A 11 3.83 -7.76 -4.11
C LYS A 11 2.34 -7.98 -4.34
N ALA A 12 1.81 -7.48 -5.46
CA ALA A 12 0.44 -7.77 -5.84
C ALA A 12 0.28 -9.29 -6.08
N LYS A 13 -0.77 -9.88 -5.49
CA LYS A 13 -1.16 -11.28 -5.78
C LYS A 13 -1.92 -11.39 -7.11
N ARG A 14 -2.64 -10.33 -7.46
CA ARG A 14 -3.39 -10.18 -8.72
C ARG A 14 -3.34 -8.71 -9.14
N TRP A 15 -3.16 -8.46 -10.42
CA TRP A 15 -3.09 -7.10 -10.95
C TRP A 15 -3.82 -6.97 -12.29
N SER A 16 -4.24 -5.77 -12.59
CA SER A 16 -4.88 -5.32 -13.82
C SER A 16 -4.58 -3.84 -13.96
N THR A 17 -4.41 -3.34 -15.17
CA THR A 17 -4.07 -1.93 -15.45
C THR A 17 -5.09 -0.94 -14.88
N ASP A 18 -6.36 -1.33 -14.75
CA ASP A 18 -7.38 -0.52 -14.05
C ASP A 18 -7.01 -0.24 -12.58
N PHE A 19 -6.23 -1.10 -11.92
CA PHE A 19 -5.77 -0.87 -10.55
C PHE A 19 -4.69 0.21 -10.44
N GLU A 20 -4.09 0.69 -11.53
CA GLU A 20 -3.17 1.85 -11.47
C GLU A 20 -3.85 3.10 -10.89
N LYS A 21 -5.19 3.18 -10.97
CA LYS A 21 -5.98 4.26 -10.36
C LYS A 21 -5.89 4.31 -8.83
N ILE A 22 -5.37 3.26 -8.18
CA ILE A 22 -5.12 3.27 -6.74
C ILE A 22 -3.88 4.09 -6.37
N TYR A 23 -3.10 4.55 -7.34
CA TYR A 23 -1.98 5.45 -7.10
C TYR A 23 -2.42 6.68 -6.30
N LYS A 24 -1.66 7.04 -5.25
CA LYS A 24 -1.97 8.13 -4.30
C LYS A 24 -3.29 7.97 -3.54
N LYS A 25 -4.00 6.84 -3.64
CA LYS A 25 -5.21 6.60 -2.84
C LYS A 25 -4.84 6.24 -1.40
N PRO A 26 -5.72 6.59 -0.44
CA PRO A 26 -5.58 6.15 0.94
C PRO A 26 -5.78 4.63 1.06
N VAL A 27 -5.05 4.03 2.00
CA VAL A 27 -5.12 2.61 2.33
C VAL A 27 -5.77 2.49 3.71
N PHE A 28 -6.67 1.52 3.85
CA PHE A 28 -7.45 1.27 5.05
C PHE A 28 -7.25 -0.16 5.54
N ASN A 29 -7.48 -0.39 6.83
CA ASN A 29 -7.66 -1.72 7.39
C ASN A 29 -9.13 -2.18 7.26
N LYS A 30 -9.43 -3.40 7.74
CA LYS A 30 -10.78 -3.98 7.77
C LYS A 30 -11.81 -3.15 8.56
N GLU A 31 -11.34 -2.38 9.55
CA GLU A 31 -12.17 -1.49 10.38
C GLU A 31 -12.36 -0.10 9.73
N TYR A 32 -11.97 0.06 8.46
CA TYR A 32 -11.98 1.34 7.74
C TYR A 32 -11.09 2.44 8.37
N LYS A 33 -10.15 2.05 9.23
CA LYS A 33 -9.12 2.94 9.76
C LYS A 33 -8.05 3.18 8.71
N LYS A 34 -7.73 4.46 8.47
CA LYS A 34 -6.73 4.86 7.48
C LYS A 34 -5.32 4.53 7.99
N LEU A 35 -4.68 3.53 7.37
CA LEU A 35 -3.32 3.09 7.66
C LEU A 35 -2.25 3.97 6.99
N GLY A 36 -2.59 4.55 5.84
CA GLY A 36 -1.62 5.27 5.03
C GLY A 36 -2.11 5.63 3.64
N GLN A 37 -1.18 5.71 2.71
CA GLN A 37 -1.45 6.00 1.29
C GLN A 37 -0.50 5.24 0.37
N VAL A 38 -1.00 4.85 -0.80
CA VAL A 38 -0.16 4.29 -1.87
C VAL A 38 0.78 5.39 -2.36
N LYS A 39 2.07 5.18 -2.18
CA LYS A 39 3.11 6.13 -2.59
C LYS A 39 3.58 5.86 -4.02
N GLU A 40 3.70 4.60 -4.39
CA GLU A 40 4.29 4.18 -5.67
C GLU A 40 3.80 2.79 -6.06
N ILE A 41 3.69 2.52 -7.35
CA ILE A 41 3.45 1.20 -7.93
C ILE A 41 4.55 1.01 -8.99
N PHE A 42 5.34 -0.05 -8.89
CA PHE A 42 6.52 -0.28 -9.72
C PHE A 42 6.76 -1.77 -9.98
N GLY A 43 7.65 -2.10 -10.91
CA GLY A 43 7.98 -3.49 -11.24
C GLY A 43 7.14 -4.05 -12.40
N PRO A 44 7.01 -5.38 -12.52
CA PRO A 44 6.46 -6.01 -13.72
C PRO A 44 4.95 -5.78 -13.84
N ILE A 45 4.48 -5.52 -15.07
CA ILE A 45 3.08 -5.17 -15.35
C ILE A 45 2.07 -6.21 -14.86
N ASN A 46 2.44 -7.49 -14.81
CA ASN A 46 1.55 -8.56 -14.37
C ASN A 46 1.44 -8.68 -12.83
N LEU A 47 2.49 -8.33 -12.09
CA LEU A 47 2.59 -8.51 -10.63
C LEU A 47 3.46 -7.40 -10.02
N PRO A 48 3.01 -6.14 -10.07
CA PRO A 48 3.80 -5.03 -9.59
C PRO A 48 3.93 -5.05 -8.06
N PHE A 49 4.91 -4.30 -7.59
CA PHE A 49 5.12 -3.97 -6.20
C PHE A 49 4.43 -2.64 -5.89
N ILE A 50 3.76 -2.58 -4.75
CA ILE A 50 3.00 -1.44 -4.28
C ILE A 50 3.67 -0.93 -3.00
N SER A 51 4.20 0.29 -3.06
CA SER A 51 4.78 0.97 -1.91
C SER A 51 3.70 1.78 -1.19
N ILE A 52 3.53 1.53 0.11
CA ILE A 52 2.58 2.22 0.98
C ILE A 52 3.38 3.00 2.01
N LYS A 53 3.08 4.30 2.09
CA LYS A 53 3.60 5.15 3.15
C LYS A 53 2.61 5.13 4.31
N THR A 54 3.01 4.52 5.42
CA THR A 54 2.18 4.40 6.61
C THR A 54 2.20 5.67 7.45
N LEU A 55 1.13 5.88 8.21
CA LEU A 55 1.10 6.92 9.23
C LEU A 55 2.00 6.52 10.41
N LYS A 56 2.62 7.52 11.07
CA LYS A 56 3.43 7.28 12.28
C LYS A 56 2.54 6.60 13.34
N ASN A 57 3.07 5.56 13.99
CA ASN A 57 2.43 4.74 15.03
C ASN A 57 1.38 3.70 14.62
N GLU A 58 1.13 3.45 13.34
CA GLU A 58 0.30 2.30 12.95
C GLU A 58 1.19 1.05 12.78
N GLU A 59 0.87 -0.01 13.53
CA GLU A 59 1.47 -1.33 13.32
C GLU A 59 0.96 -1.90 12.01
N PHE A 60 1.82 -1.89 10.99
CA PHE A 60 1.52 -2.49 9.72
C PHE A 60 2.02 -3.93 9.72
N ASN A 61 1.07 -4.88 9.80
CA ASN A 61 1.37 -6.30 9.67
C ASN A 61 1.26 -6.72 8.18
N PRO A 62 2.32 -7.24 7.54
CA PRO A 62 2.27 -7.62 6.13
C PRO A 62 1.32 -8.77 5.81
N ASP A 63 0.90 -9.55 6.81
CA ASP A 63 -0.11 -10.60 6.67
C ASP A 63 -1.55 -10.07 6.75
N ASN A 64 -1.75 -8.82 7.17
CA ASN A 64 -3.08 -8.24 7.24
C ASN A 64 -3.59 -7.83 5.85
N GLU A 65 -4.86 -8.13 5.60
CA GLU A 65 -5.58 -7.63 4.44
C GLU A 65 -5.73 -6.11 4.54
N ILE A 66 -5.36 -5.43 3.46
CA ILE A 66 -5.50 -3.98 3.31
C ILE A 66 -6.44 -3.65 2.17
N TYR A 67 -7.16 -2.55 2.34
CA TYR A 67 -8.25 -2.16 1.46
C TYR A 67 -7.96 -0.79 0.86
N VAL A 68 -8.23 -0.65 -0.44
CA VAL A 68 -8.15 0.63 -1.15
C VAL A 68 -9.46 0.84 -1.88
N LYS A 69 -10.00 2.05 -1.78
CA LYS A 69 -11.22 2.42 -2.49
C LYS A 69 -10.89 2.67 -3.97
N VAL A 70 -11.34 1.77 -4.83
CA VAL A 70 -11.23 1.83 -6.30
C VAL A 70 -12.42 2.54 -6.94
#